data_AF-A0A8T8X2K6-F1
#
_entry.id   AF-A0A8T8X2K6-F1
#
_cell.length_a   1.000
_cell.length_b   1.000
_cell.length_c   1.000
_cell.angle_alpha   90.00
_cell.angle_beta   90.00
_cell.angle_gamma   90.00
#
_symmetry.space_group_name_H-M   'P 1'
#
loop_
_entity.id
_entity.type
_entity.pdbx_description
1 polymer ?
#
loop_
_entity_poly.entity_id
_entity_poly.type
_entity_poly.pdbx_seq_one_letter_code
_entity_poly.pdbx_strand_id
1 'polypeptide(L)'
;MDVLSGEQLYEKYGRPHHEPVVCLDERPLPDGVPANAVVPIWLGKASECVSLAEAHVVVTDYGESFMPATSMRHHSNTPYTLVPPEMHFEPEESLSFPGDIWTLACTIWTLVGQRPLFQGLTFLIPMKSLMSLSVAAHLWYWLKLAVLISPECLFQFSFLRR
;
A
#
# COMPACT_ATOMS: atom_id res chain seq x y z
N MET A 1 0.04 -21.02 7.72
CA MET A 1 0.35 -20.69 9.13
C MET A 1 0.52 -22.00 9.85
N ASP A 2 1.60 -22.15 10.62
CA ASP A 2 1.75 -23.30 11.50
C ASP A 2 0.58 -23.34 12.47
N VAL A 3 -0.04 -24.52 12.63
CA VAL A 3 -1.17 -24.70 13.52
C VAL A 3 -0.63 -24.83 14.95
N LEU A 4 -0.38 -23.69 15.60
CA LEU A 4 -0.01 -23.61 17.01
C LEU A 4 -1.27 -23.58 17.88
N SER A 5 -1.26 -24.30 19.00
CA SER A 5 -2.27 -24.10 20.04
C SER A 5 -2.08 -22.76 20.73
N GLY A 6 -3.11 -22.27 21.44
CA GLY A 6 -3.03 -21.02 22.19
C GLY A 6 -1.90 -21.00 23.23
N GLU A 7 -1.65 -22.13 23.92
CA GLU A 7 -0.57 -22.21 24.90
C GLU A 7 0.83 -22.16 24.25
N GLN A 8 1.01 -22.84 23.12
CA GLN A 8 2.28 -22.78 22.37
C GLN A 8 2.55 -21.37 21.85
N LEU A 9 1.50 -20.63 21.50
CA LEU A 9 1.61 -19.23 21.09
C LEU A 9 2.08 -18.35 22.25
N TYR A 10 1.55 -18.56 23.46
CA TYR A 10 1.98 -17.82 24.66
C TYR A 10 3.39 -18.21 25.13
N GLU A 11 3.79 -19.47 24.99
CA GLU A 11 5.14 -19.91 25.31
C GLU A 11 6.16 -19.25 24.38
N LYS A 12 5.84 -19.15 23.07
CA LYS A 12 6.74 -18.59 22.06
C LYS A 12 6.81 -17.06 22.07
N TYR A 13 5.67 -16.38 22.23
CA TYR A 13 5.57 -14.93 22.05
C TYR A 13 5.21 -14.17 23.33
N GLY A 14 4.96 -14.87 24.44
CA GLY A 14 4.51 -14.29 25.69
C GLY A 14 2.99 -14.15 25.76
N ARG A 15 2.49 -13.82 26.97
CA ARG A 15 1.07 -13.52 27.19
C ARG A 15 0.73 -12.10 26.68
N PRO A 16 -0.53 -11.85 26.28
CA PRO A 16 -0.96 -10.53 25.86
C PRO A 16 -0.62 -9.45 26.89
N HIS A 17 -0.01 -8.37 26.43
CA HIS A 17 0.28 -7.21 27.28
C HIS A 17 -0.95 -6.29 27.31
N HIS A 18 -1.35 -5.90 28.52
CA HIS A 18 -2.48 -5.01 28.73
C HIS A 18 -1.98 -3.64 29.17
N GLU A 19 -2.48 -2.60 28.52
CA GLU A 19 -2.23 -1.22 28.91
C GLU A 19 -3.54 -0.54 29.30
N PRO A 20 -3.53 0.33 30.32
CA PRO A 20 -4.72 1.06 30.72
C PRO A 20 -5.15 2.01 29.61
N VAL A 21 -6.45 2.02 29.30
CA VAL A 21 -7.03 3.06 28.45
C VAL A 21 -7.15 4.32 29.28
N VAL A 22 -6.56 5.41 28.81
CA VAL A 22 -6.65 6.72 29.46
C VAL A 22 -7.22 7.74 28.49
N CYS A 23 -8.14 8.58 28.97
CA CYS A 23 -8.61 9.71 28.19
C CYS A 23 -7.49 10.76 28.08
N LEU A 24 -7.29 11.31 26.88
CA LEU A 24 -6.27 12.34 26.63
C LEU A 24 -6.48 13.62 27.46
N ASP A 25 -7.72 13.88 27.87
CA ASP A 25 -8.09 14.99 28.76
C ASP A 25 -8.09 14.61 30.25
N GLU A 26 -7.50 13.45 30.60
CA GLU A 26 -7.35 12.89 31.95
C GLU A 26 -8.67 12.65 32.72
N ARG A 27 -9.80 12.67 32.01
CA ARG A 27 -11.12 12.40 32.61
C ARG A 27 -11.35 10.90 32.81
N PRO A 28 -12.28 10.52 33.70
CA PRO A 28 -12.72 9.13 33.83
C PRO A 28 -13.27 8.60 32.50
N LEU A 29 -13.04 7.32 32.24
CA LEU A 29 -13.57 6.66 31.05
C LEU A 29 -15.11 6.65 31.08
N PRO A 30 -15.78 6.95 29.96
CA PRO A 30 -17.23 6.80 29.84
C PRO A 30 -17.69 5.36 30.04
N ASP A 31 -18.95 5.19 30.46
CA ASP A 31 -19.60 3.88 30.53
C ASP A 31 -19.55 3.18 29.16
N GLY A 32 -19.06 1.94 29.16
CA GLY A 32 -18.94 1.12 27.94
C GLY A 32 -17.55 1.13 27.29
N VAL A 33 -16.61 1.97 27.75
CA VAL A 33 -15.22 1.93 27.28
C VAL A 33 -14.42 0.91 28.09
N PRO A 34 -13.69 -0.03 27.45
CA PRO A 34 -12.83 -0.97 28.16
C PRO A 34 -11.74 -0.26 28.98
N ALA A 35 -11.52 -0.70 30.21
CA ALA A 35 -10.49 -0.13 31.08
C ALA A 35 -9.05 -0.43 30.61
N ASN A 36 -8.86 -1.48 29.81
CA ASN A 36 -7.56 -1.88 29.28
C ASN A 36 -7.65 -2.20 27.79
N ALA A 37 -6.62 -1.84 27.05
CA ALA A 37 -6.37 -2.28 25.69
C ALA A 37 -5.35 -3.42 25.70
N VAL A 38 -5.41 -4.29 24.69
CA VAL A 38 -4.37 -5.29 24.44
C VAL A 38 -3.42 -4.71 23.41
N VAL A 39 -2.14 -4.63 23.74
CA VAL A 39 -1.12 -4.12 22.82
C VAL A 39 -0.89 -5.15 21.71
N PRO A 40 -0.94 -4.73 20.43
CA PRO A 40 -0.69 -5.64 19.32
C PRO A 40 0.76 -6.15 19.38
N ILE A 41 0.94 -7.45 19.13
CA ILE A 41 2.26 -8.08 19.04
C ILE A 41 2.60 -8.41 17.59
N TRP A 42 3.87 -8.22 17.22
CA TRP A 42 4.39 -8.67 15.94
C TRP A 42 4.67 -10.17 15.98
N LEU A 43 3.83 -10.96 15.30
CA LEU A 43 3.98 -12.42 15.15
C LEU A 43 4.81 -12.81 13.91
N GLY A 44 5.39 -11.83 13.22
CA GLY A 44 6.12 -12.03 11.97
C GLY A 44 7.58 -12.41 12.17
N LYS A 45 8.22 -12.74 11.06
CA LYS A 45 9.66 -13.04 10.95
C LYS A 45 10.37 -11.82 10.38
N ALA A 46 11.62 -11.57 10.79
CA ALA A 46 12.45 -10.55 10.16
C ALA A 46 12.65 -10.89 8.67
N SER A 47 12.66 -9.88 7.81
CA SER A 47 12.65 -10.06 6.35
C SER A 47 13.83 -10.90 5.82
N GLU A 48 15.02 -10.68 6.39
CA GLU A 48 16.27 -11.36 6.09
C GLU A 48 16.29 -12.83 6.51
N CYS A 49 15.37 -13.22 7.38
CA CYS A 49 15.23 -14.60 7.84
C CYS A 49 14.21 -15.39 7.00
N VAL A 50 13.42 -14.73 6.13
CA VAL A 50 12.44 -15.39 5.26
C VAL A 50 13.17 -16.02 4.07
N SER A 51 13.11 -17.35 3.94
CA SER A 51 13.68 -18.04 2.79
C SER A 51 12.78 -17.91 1.56
N LEU A 52 13.35 -18.06 0.35
CA LEU A 52 12.58 -17.99 -0.89
C LEU A 52 11.48 -19.06 -0.97
N ALA A 53 11.71 -20.25 -0.41
CA ALA A 53 10.71 -21.32 -0.37
C ALA A 53 9.54 -21.02 0.59
N GLU A 54 9.79 -20.22 1.64
CA GLU A 54 8.76 -19.74 2.56
C GLU A 54 8.05 -18.49 2.03
N ALA A 55 8.66 -17.73 1.11
CA ALA A 55 8.14 -16.46 0.64
C ALA A 55 6.86 -16.66 -0.21
N HIS A 56 5.72 -16.30 0.36
CA HIS A 56 4.42 -16.28 -0.31
C HIS A 56 3.78 -14.92 -0.13
N VAL A 57 3.20 -14.40 -1.21
CA VAL A 57 2.45 -13.15 -1.19
C VAL A 57 0.96 -13.49 -1.27
N VAL A 58 0.21 -13.01 -0.30
CA VAL A 58 -1.25 -13.16 -0.25
C VAL A 58 -1.85 -11.77 -0.12
N VAL A 59 -2.79 -11.45 -1.01
CA VAL A 59 -3.58 -10.23 -0.89
C VAL A 59 -4.63 -10.46 0.21
N THR A 60 -4.67 -9.54 1.16
CA THR A 60 -5.61 -9.54 2.28
C THR A 60 -6.32 -8.19 2.33
N ASP A 61 -7.23 -8.05 3.28
CA ASP A 61 -7.99 -6.82 3.53
C ASP A 61 -8.80 -6.36 2.31
N TYR A 62 -9.91 -7.07 2.08
CA TYR A 62 -10.88 -6.74 1.03
C TYR A 62 -11.92 -5.70 1.49
N GLY A 63 -11.70 -4.98 2.59
CA GLY A 63 -12.68 -4.04 3.15
C GLY A 63 -13.11 -2.92 2.18
N GLU A 64 -12.19 -2.52 1.29
CA GLU A 64 -12.41 -1.52 0.25
C GLU A 64 -12.58 -2.12 -1.15
N SER A 65 -12.71 -3.43 -1.29
CA SER A 65 -12.87 -4.09 -2.60
C SER A 65 -14.26 -3.87 -3.20
N PHE A 66 -14.37 -3.88 -4.53
CA PHE A 66 -15.65 -3.79 -5.25
C PHE A 66 -15.58 -4.53 -6.58
N MET A 67 -16.73 -4.71 -7.22
CA MET A 67 -16.85 -5.34 -8.55
C MET A 67 -17.07 -4.27 -9.62
N PRO A 68 -16.07 -3.94 -10.46
CA PRO A 68 -16.22 -2.94 -11.51
C PRO A 68 -17.30 -3.29 -12.54
N ALA A 69 -17.58 -4.59 -12.73
CA ALA A 69 -18.60 -5.05 -13.67
C ALA A 69 -20.04 -4.70 -13.25
N THR A 70 -20.27 -4.43 -11.97
CA THR A 70 -21.63 -4.20 -11.42
C THR A 70 -21.75 -2.89 -10.64
N SER A 71 -20.63 -2.27 -10.28
CA SER A 71 -20.59 -1.07 -9.44
C SER A 71 -19.64 -0.05 -10.03
N MET A 72 -20.15 1.14 -10.34
CA MET A 72 -19.32 2.30 -10.70
C MET A 72 -18.79 2.95 -9.42
N ARG A 73 -17.49 3.21 -9.38
CA ARG A 73 -16.84 3.86 -8.26
C ARG A 73 -15.91 4.97 -8.75
N HIS A 74 -16.23 6.20 -8.38
CA HIS A 74 -15.47 7.42 -8.76
C HIS A 74 -14.68 7.99 -7.58
N HIS A 75 -14.29 7.15 -6.62
CA HIS A 75 -13.47 7.52 -5.47
C HIS A 75 -12.52 6.38 -5.11
N SER A 76 -11.37 6.73 -4.55
CA SER A 76 -10.37 5.77 -4.05
C SER A 76 -9.98 6.15 -2.62
N ASN A 77 -10.00 5.18 -1.72
CA ASN A 77 -9.48 5.32 -0.35
C ASN A 77 -8.02 4.84 -0.24
N THR A 78 -7.38 4.52 -1.37
CA THR A 78 -5.96 4.19 -1.45
C THR A 78 -5.10 5.36 -0.97
N PRO A 79 -3.98 5.13 -0.27
CA PRO A 79 -3.06 6.20 0.10
C PRO A 79 -2.64 7.06 -1.10
N TYR A 80 -2.55 8.38 -0.91
CA TYR A 80 -2.35 9.37 -1.98
C TYR A 80 -1.22 9.04 -2.96
N THR A 81 -0.10 8.49 -2.50
CA THR A 81 1.06 8.15 -3.35
C THR A 81 0.86 6.92 -4.23
N LEU A 82 -0.24 6.18 -4.04
CA LEU A 82 -0.58 4.95 -4.75
C LEU A 82 -1.87 5.10 -5.57
N VAL A 83 -2.61 6.20 -5.40
CA VAL A 83 -3.85 6.48 -6.14
C VAL A 83 -3.56 6.53 -7.65
N PRO A 84 -4.38 5.88 -8.48
CA PRO A 84 -4.18 5.88 -9.92
C PRO A 84 -4.56 7.23 -10.55
N PRO A 85 -3.95 7.61 -11.68
CA PRO A 85 -4.10 8.94 -12.27
C PRO A 85 -5.53 9.31 -12.65
N GLU A 86 -6.34 8.35 -13.10
CA GLU A 86 -7.73 8.58 -13.51
C GLU A 86 -8.53 9.24 -12.38
N MET A 87 -8.20 8.95 -11.12
CA MET A 87 -8.82 9.61 -9.97
C MET A 87 -8.58 11.11 -9.88
N HIS A 88 -7.58 11.63 -10.59
CA HIS A 88 -7.21 13.03 -10.60
C HIS A 88 -7.54 13.73 -11.92
N PHE A 89 -7.43 13.00 -13.03
CA PHE A 89 -7.52 13.56 -14.39
C PHE A 89 -8.82 13.20 -15.11
N GLU A 90 -9.45 12.10 -14.72
CA GLU A 90 -10.65 11.54 -15.34
C GLU A 90 -11.70 11.25 -14.25
N PRO A 91 -12.15 12.26 -13.48
CA PRO A 91 -13.00 12.04 -12.30
C PRO A 91 -14.39 11.47 -12.63
N GLU A 92 -14.82 11.61 -13.88
CA GLU A 92 -16.07 11.03 -14.39
C GLU A 92 -15.91 9.55 -14.78
N GLU A 93 -14.68 9.06 -14.94
CA GLU A 93 -14.41 7.66 -15.24
C GLU A 93 -14.45 6.83 -13.94
N SER A 94 -15.04 5.64 -14.02
CA SER A 94 -15.09 4.73 -12.88
C SER A 94 -13.77 3.97 -12.74
N LEU A 95 -13.32 3.77 -11.50
CA LEU A 95 -12.22 2.87 -11.20
C LEU A 95 -12.49 1.47 -11.75
N SER A 96 -11.44 0.90 -12.32
CA SER A 96 -11.46 -0.42 -12.93
C SER A 96 -10.12 -1.12 -12.70
N PHE A 97 -10.01 -2.35 -13.18
CA PHE A 97 -8.83 -3.21 -13.01
C PHE A 97 -7.45 -2.55 -13.29
N PRO A 98 -7.29 -1.65 -14.28
CA PRO A 98 -6.03 -0.91 -14.48
C PRO A 98 -5.56 -0.10 -13.26
N GLY A 99 -6.47 0.39 -12.42
CA GLY A 99 -6.12 1.09 -11.18
C GLY A 99 -5.42 0.19 -10.15
N ASP A 100 -5.76 -1.10 -10.12
CA ASP A 100 -5.07 -2.09 -9.27
C ASP A 100 -3.65 -2.37 -9.79
N ILE A 101 -3.47 -2.46 -11.12
CA ILE A 101 -2.15 -2.63 -11.75
C ILE A 101 -1.25 -1.44 -11.39
N TRP A 102 -1.79 -0.23 -11.48
CA TRP A 102 -1.09 1.00 -11.09
C TRP A 102 -0.61 0.94 -9.63
N THR A 103 -1.52 0.64 -8.73
CA THR A 103 -1.26 0.54 -7.28
C THR A 103 -0.20 -0.53 -6.98
N LEU A 104 -0.29 -1.68 -7.65
CA LEU A 104 0.66 -2.78 -7.52
C LEU A 104 2.08 -2.36 -7.95
N ALA A 105 2.20 -1.68 -9.09
CA ALA A 105 3.49 -1.23 -9.58
C ALA A 105 4.15 -0.20 -8.66
N CYS A 106 3.36 0.75 -8.15
CA CYS A 106 3.83 1.71 -7.14
C CYS A 106 4.29 1.01 -5.85
N THR A 107 3.59 -0.06 -5.46
CA THR A 107 3.94 -0.89 -4.30
C THR A 107 5.25 -1.64 -4.54
N ILE A 108 5.43 -2.32 -5.68
CA ILE A 108 6.68 -3.01 -6.04
C ILE A 108 7.86 -2.02 -6.05
N TRP A 109 7.68 -0.85 -6.64
CA TRP A 109 8.71 0.19 -6.62
C TRP A 109 9.07 0.59 -5.18
N THR A 110 8.07 0.81 -4.33
CA THR A 110 8.30 1.21 -2.94
C THR A 110 9.11 0.16 -2.19
N LEU A 111 8.85 -1.13 -2.43
CA LEU A 111 9.59 -2.24 -1.83
C LEU A 111 11.05 -2.29 -2.32
N VAL A 112 11.28 -2.20 -3.63
CA VAL A 112 12.64 -2.29 -4.22
C VAL A 112 13.45 -1.02 -3.95
N GLY A 113 12.84 0.14 -4.12
CA GLY A 113 13.47 1.44 -4.00
C GLY A 113 13.54 1.97 -2.56
N GLN A 114 12.86 1.31 -1.61
CA GLN A 114 12.75 1.72 -0.20
C GLN A 114 12.23 3.17 -0.03
N ARG A 115 11.43 3.64 -1.00
CA ARG A 115 10.80 4.97 -1.01
C ARG A 115 9.61 4.99 -1.98
N PRO A 116 8.51 5.68 -1.66
CA PRO A 116 7.41 5.86 -2.61
C PRO A 116 7.86 6.44 -3.95
N LEU A 117 7.32 5.90 -5.04
CA LEU A 117 7.67 6.30 -6.41
C LEU A 117 7.50 7.82 -6.64
N PHE A 118 6.48 8.39 -6.03
CA PHE A 118 6.12 9.81 -6.18
C PHE A 118 6.42 10.65 -4.93
N GLN A 119 7.30 10.16 -4.03
CA GLN A 119 7.72 10.89 -2.84
C GLN A 119 8.50 12.16 -3.23
N GLY A 120 7.84 13.32 -3.17
CA GLY A 120 8.42 14.63 -3.53
C GLY A 120 7.62 15.39 -4.60
N LEU A 121 6.85 14.68 -5.44
CA LEU A 121 5.87 15.32 -6.33
C LEU A 121 4.64 15.82 -5.57
N THR A 122 4.41 15.33 -4.36
CA THR A 122 3.27 15.68 -3.51
C THR A 122 3.36 17.08 -2.90
N PHE A 123 4.58 17.60 -2.66
CA PHE A 123 4.78 18.83 -1.88
C PHE A 123 5.20 20.05 -2.70
N LEU A 124 5.76 19.87 -3.89
CA LEU A 124 6.32 20.99 -4.66
C LEU A 124 5.45 21.43 -5.84
N ILE A 125 4.59 20.55 -6.36
CA ILE A 125 3.77 20.82 -7.54
C ILE A 125 2.48 20.00 -7.38
N PRO A 126 1.26 20.59 -7.39
CA PRO A 126 0.04 19.80 -7.46
C PRO A 126 0.19 18.80 -8.62
N MET A 127 -0.15 17.52 -8.44
CA MET A 127 0.00 16.50 -9.49
C MET A 127 -0.60 16.97 -10.85
N LYS A 128 -1.64 17.81 -10.78
CA LYS A 128 -2.25 18.54 -11.90
C LYS A 128 -1.28 19.47 -12.68
N SER A 129 -0.40 20.18 -11.98
CA SER A 129 0.54 21.16 -12.55
C SER A 129 1.78 20.50 -13.17
N LEU A 130 2.29 19.38 -12.62
CA LEU A 130 3.45 18.67 -13.16
C LEU A 130 3.19 18.12 -14.57
N MET A 131 1.93 17.75 -14.85
CA MET A 131 1.55 17.07 -16.09
C MET A 131 0.90 17.97 -17.15
N SER A 132 0.73 19.27 -16.86
CA SER A 132 0.25 20.28 -17.82
C SER A 132 1.29 20.66 -18.90
N LEU A 133 2.56 20.29 -18.69
CA LEU A 133 3.60 20.41 -19.71
C LEU A 133 3.46 19.22 -20.67
N SER A 134 3.28 19.48 -21.97
CA SER A 134 3.13 18.49 -23.06
C SER A 134 4.16 17.34 -23.05
N VAL A 135 5.32 17.53 -22.40
CA VAL A 135 6.37 16.53 -22.22
C VAL A 135 5.97 15.44 -21.22
N ALA A 136 5.17 15.78 -20.21
CA ALA A 136 4.73 14.87 -19.17
C ALA A 136 3.65 13.90 -19.64
N ALA A 137 2.74 14.29 -20.55
CA ALA A 137 1.77 13.36 -21.13
C ALA A 137 2.44 12.24 -21.94
N HIS A 138 3.51 12.56 -22.68
CA HIS A 138 4.33 11.58 -23.37
C HIS A 138 5.11 10.70 -22.38
N LEU A 139 5.82 11.31 -21.42
CA LEU A 139 6.55 10.58 -20.38
C LEU A 139 5.61 9.68 -19.55
N TRP A 140 4.36 10.09 -19.39
CA TRP A 140 3.30 9.38 -18.68
C TRP A 140 2.73 8.21 -19.49
N TYR A 141 2.50 8.40 -20.78
CA TYR A 141 2.17 7.30 -21.69
C TYR A 141 3.29 6.25 -21.68
N TRP A 142 4.56 6.68 -21.66
CA TRP A 142 5.72 5.80 -21.51
C TRP A 142 5.83 5.14 -20.13
N LEU A 143 5.40 5.81 -19.05
CA LEU A 143 5.32 5.22 -17.70
C LEU A 143 4.18 4.21 -17.57
N LYS A 144 3.00 4.50 -18.13
CA LYS A 144 1.89 3.54 -18.28
C LYS A 144 2.36 2.32 -19.07
N LEU A 145 3.06 2.51 -20.20
CA LEU A 145 3.65 1.42 -20.99
C LEU A 145 4.75 0.65 -20.25
N ALA A 146 5.63 1.34 -19.51
CA ALA A 146 6.70 0.71 -18.75
C ALA A 146 6.20 -0.12 -17.55
N VAL A 147 5.04 0.24 -17.01
CA VAL A 147 4.37 -0.52 -15.93
C VAL A 147 3.51 -1.66 -16.46
N LEU A 148 2.88 -1.51 -17.64
CA LEU A 148 2.02 -2.53 -18.26
C LEU A 148 2.79 -3.62 -19.02
N ILE A 149 4.08 -3.46 -19.30
CA ILE A 149 4.92 -4.44 -20.00
C ILE A 149 5.98 -5.01 -19.04
N SER A 150 5.82 -6.26 -18.60
CA SER A 150 6.89 -7.10 -18.02
C SER A 150 7.52 -7.94 -19.15
N PRO A 151 8.81 -8.43 -19.13
CA PRO A 151 9.65 -8.68 -17.94
C PRO A 151 11.19 -8.38 -17.98
N GLU A 152 11.82 -7.96 -19.10
CA GLU A 152 13.30 -7.89 -19.21
C GLU A 152 13.91 -6.48 -19.47
N CYS A 153 13.09 -5.44 -19.66
CA CYS A 153 13.56 -4.16 -20.23
C CYS A 153 14.26 -3.20 -19.26
N LEU A 154 14.17 -3.37 -17.93
CA LEU A 154 14.83 -2.44 -16.99
C LEU A 154 16.35 -2.62 -16.93
N PHE A 155 16.89 -3.79 -17.32
CA PHE A 155 18.34 -4.02 -17.35
C PHE A 155 19.07 -3.32 -18.52
N GLN A 156 18.37 -2.87 -19.56
CA GLN A 156 19.01 -2.18 -20.69
C GLN A 156 19.15 -0.67 -20.50
N PHE A 157 18.32 -0.02 -19.67
CA PHE A 157 18.37 1.44 -19.51
C PHE A 157 19.46 1.93 -18.54
N SER A 158 20.05 1.06 -17.73
CA SER A 158 21.13 1.43 -16.79
C SER A 158 22.55 1.19 -17.32
N PHE A 159 22.72 0.58 -18.50
CA PHE A 159 24.06 0.33 -19.09
C PHE A 159 24.45 1.27 -20.25
N LEU A 160 23.54 2.11 -20.73
CA LEU A 160 23.81 3.04 -21.85
C LEU A 160 23.30 4.45 -21.52
N ARG A 161 24.05 5.16 -20.66
CA ARG A 161 24.38 6.60 -20.77
C ARG A 161 25.24 7.01 -19.58
N ARG A 162 26.54 6.67 -19.68
CA ARG A 162 27.59 7.67 -19.43
C ARG A 162 27.60 8.67 -20.58
#